data_AF-A0AAE0ERI5-F1
#
_entry.id   AF-A0AAE0ERI5-F1
#
_cell.length_a   1.000
_cell.length_b   1.000
_cell.length_c   1.000
_cell.angle_alpha   90.00
_cell.angle_beta   90.00
_cell.angle_gamma   90.00
#
_symmetry.space_group_name_H-M   'P 1'
#
loop_
_entity.id
_entity.type
_entity.pdbx_description
1 polymer ?
#
loop_
_entity_poly.entity_id
_entity_poly.type
_entity_poly.pdbx_seq_one_letter_code
_entity_poly.pdbx_strand_id
1 'polypeptide(L)'
;MGMYHSTSGNCGFEPYEKPTRCTMDKQVLIQTLQLEEGLRNCQETQDAYTQALHNQDLLHLATITERLQIRALVQTGVILPSSSSQDVKQALIALHNARFQYAQDPTVNAITVYQRQNRSRQGTLRLGDAAPDVPLFTTEDEPTSLAKYDSWNKPLVLIVGSAS
;
A
#
# COMPACT_ATOMS: atom_id res chain seq x y z
N MET A 1 -16.47 0.32 1.86
CA MET A 1 -15.59 -0.54 1.03
C MET A 1 -14.18 0.03 1.12
N GLY A 2 -13.20 -0.77 1.56
CA GLY A 2 -11.82 -0.31 1.74
C GLY A 2 -11.12 -0.14 0.39
N MET A 3 -10.33 0.92 0.23
CA MET A 3 -9.50 1.15 -0.95
C MET A 3 -8.44 0.04 -1.03
N TYR A 4 -8.40 -0.67 -2.15
CA TYR A 4 -7.32 -1.62 -2.45
C TYR A 4 -6.10 -0.82 -2.93
N HIS A 5 -5.02 -0.84 -2.15
CA HIS A 5 -3.76 -0.23 -2.54
C HIS A 5 -3.00 -1.20 -3.44
N SER A 6 -3.14 -1.04 -4.77
CA SER A 6 -2.52 -1.87 -5.81
C SER A 6 -1.00 -2.00 -5.68
N THR A 7 -0.37 -1.04 -5.02
CA THR A 7 1.07 -0.95 -4.78
C THR A 7 1.54 -1.68 -3.51
N SER A 8 0.69 -1.79 -2.48
CA SER A 8 1.04 -2.47 -1.21
C SER A 8 0.29 -3.79 -0.99
N GLY A 9 -0.70 -4.11 -1.82
CA GLY A 9 -1.58 -5.27 -1.67
C GLY A 9 -2.55 -5.19 -0.48
N ASN A 10 -2.68 -4.02 0.15
CA ASN A 10 -3.54 -3.82 1.32
C ASN A 10 -4.97 -3.45 0.93
N CYS A 11 -5.93 -3.89 1.75
CA CYS A 11 -7.33 -3.49 1.65
C CYS A 11 -7.71 -2.71 2.92
N GLY A 12 -7.85 -1.39 2.84
CA GLY A 12 -8.22 -0.54 4.00
C GLY A 12 -7.07 -0.19 4.97
N PHE A 13 -7.43 0.02 6.24
CA PHE A 13 -6.54 0.53 7.30
C PHE A 13 -6.19 -0.50 8.40
N GLU A 14 -6.71 -1.73 8.30
CA GLU A 14 -6.49 -2.73 9.34
C GLU A 14 -5.02 -3.17 9.40
N PRO A 15 -4.51 -3.54 10.60
CA PRO A 15 -3.21 -4.16 10.75
C PRO A 15 -3.05 -5.30 9.76
N TYR A 16 -2.05 -5.24 8.89
CA TYR A 16 -1.68 -6.39 8.07
C TYR A 16 -0.91 -7.36 8.97
N GLU A 17 -1.64 -8.10 9.80
CA GLU A 17 -1.10 -9.21 10.56
C GLU A 17 -1.99 -10.42 10.30
N LYS A 18 -1.48 -11.35 9.50
CA LYS A 18 -2.17 -12.61 9.17
C LYS A 18 -1.43 -13.78 9.81
N PRO A 19 -2.11 -14.82 10.31
CA PRO A 19 -1.45 -16.00 10.84
C PRO A 19 -0.49 -16.61 9.81
N THR A 20 0.73 -16.92 10.24
CA THR A 20 1.74 -17.60 9.43
C THR A 20 2.62 -18.47 10.31
N ARG A 21 3.11 -19.58 9.74
CA ARG A 21 4.11 -20.45 10.36
C ARG A 21 5.55 -20.01 10.09
N CYS A 22 5.73 -19.01 9.24
CA CYS A 22 7.02 -18.46 8.86
C CYS A 22 7.25 -17.16 9.66
N THR A 23 8.44 -17.01 10.22
CA THR A 23 8.88 -15.74 10.82
C THR A 23 10.02 -15.20 9.98
N MET A 24 10.13 -13.87 9.93
CA MET A 24 11.18 -13.18 9.18
C MET A 24 11.97 -12.30 10.12
N ASP A 25 13.25 -12.62 10.25
CA ASP A 25 14.18 -11.80 11.02
C ASP A 25 14.35 -10.41 10.37
N LYS A 26 14.64 -9.39 11.18
CA LYS A 26 14.79 -8.01 10.72
C LYS A 26 15.91 -7.86 9.68
N GLN A 27 17.04 -8.54 9.84
CA GLN A 27 18.15 -8.47 8.88
C GLN A 27 17.74 -9.08 7.54
N VAL A 28 17.06 -10.22 7.57
CA VAL A 28 16.51 -10.87 6.38
C VAL A 28 15.49 -9.97 5.70
N LEU A 29 14.57 -9.35 6.47
CA LEU A 29 13.63 -8.37 5.94
C LEU A 29 14.36 -7.25 5.20
N ILE A 30 15.34 -6.60 5.84
CA ILE A 30 16.10 -5.50 5.23
C ILE A 30 16.72 -5.93 3.89
N GLN A 31 17.35 -7.10 3.85
CA GLN A 31 17.95 -7.64 2.63
C GLN A 31 16.90 -7.92 1.55
N THR A 32 15.76 -8.52 1.91
CA THR A 32 14.66 -8.80 0.97
C THR A 32 14.11 -7.49 0.41
N LEU A 33 13.95 -6.46 1.24
CA LEU A 33 13.44 -5.15 0.81
C LEU A 33 14.39 -4.43 -0.14
N GLN A 34 15.71 -4.47 0.13
CA GLN A 34 16.72 -3.88 -0.75
C GLN A 34 16.75 -4.56 -2.12
N LEU A 35 16.63 -5.90 -2.14
CA LEU A 35 16.55 -6.66 -3.39
C LEU A 35 15.25 -6.37 -4.15
N GLU A 36 14.10 -6.32 -3.48
CA GLU A 36 12.84 -5.93 -4.13
C GLU A 36 12.94 -4.52 -4.72
N GLU A 37 13.48 -3.56 -3.98
CA GLU A 37 13.66 -2.18 -4.45
C GLU A 37 14.55 -2.13 -5.71
N GLY A 38 15.63 -2.90 -5.74
CA GLY A 38 16.48 -3.04 -6.93
C GLY A 38 15.74 -3.67 -8.12
N LEU A 39 14.97 -4.74 -7.88
CA LEU A 39 14.16 -5.40 -8.91
C LEU A 39 13.04 -4.49 -9.42
N ARG A 40 12.46 -3.67 -8.54
CA ARG A 40 11.42 -2.70 -8.87
C ARG A 40 11.93 -1.60 -9.77
N ASN A 41 13.15 -1.12 -9.53
CA ASN A 41 13.74 -0.01 -10.27
C ASN A 41 14.46 -0.44 -11.57
N CYS A 42 14.45 -1.73 -11.93
CA CYS A 42 14.99 -2.16 -13.21
C CYS A 42 14.03 -1.83 -14.37
N GLN A 43 14.59 -1.61 -15.56
CA GLN A 43 13.83 -1.18 -16.74
C GLN A 43 12.71 -2.16 -17.10
N GLU A 44 13.01 -3.46 -17.10
CA GLU A 44 12.05 -4.53 -17.40
C GLU A 44 10.79 -4.44 -16.53
N THR A 45 10.97 -4.22 -15.22
CA THR A 45 9.88 -4.12 -14.27
C THR A 45 9.09 -2.82 -14.45
N GLN A 46 9.77 -1.70 -14.71
CA GLN A 46 9.11 -0.41 -14.97
C GLN A 46 8.26 -0.50 -16.24
N ASP A 47 8.77 -1.09 -17.31
CA ASP A 47 8.03 -1.30 -18.56
C ASP A 47 6.77 -2.15 -18.34
N ALA A 48 6.88 -3.23 -17.56
CA ALA A 48 5.75 -4.08 -17.19
C ALA A 48 4.67 -3.30 -16.40
N TYR A 49 5.09 -2.47 -15.43
CA TYR A 49 4.17 -1.60 -14.69
C TYR A 49 3.50 -0.56 -15.60
N THR A 50 4.26 0.09 -16.49
CA THR A 50 3.72 1.06 -17.45
C THR A 50 2.68 0.42 -18.37
N GLN A 51 2.96 -0.78 -18.89
CA GLN A 51 2.03 -1.50 -19.75
C GLN A 51 0.74 -1.89 -19.00
N ALA A 52 0.86 -2.42 -17.78
CA ALA A 52 -0.30 -2.79 -16.97
C ALA A 52 -1.16 -1.57 -16.58
N LEU A 53 -0.52 -0.43 -16.27
CA LEU A 53 -1.21 0.85 -16.01
C LEU A 53 -1.94 1.35 -17.26
N HIS A 54 -1.28 1.32 -18.43
CA HIS A 54 -1.89 1.72 -19.69
C HIS A 54 -3.16 0.91 -20.00
N ASN A 55 -3.14 -0.38 -19.71
CA ASN A 55 -4.26 -1.29 -19.89
C ASN A 55 -5.30 -1.23 -18.76
N GLN A 56 -5.09 -0.41 -17.72
CA GLN A 56 -5.91 -0.34 -16.50
C GLN A 56 -6.10 -1.71 -15.81
N ASP A 57 -5.13 -2.61 -15.94
CA ASP A 57 -5.22 -3.97 -15.42
C ASP A 57 -4.64 -4.06 -14.00
N LEU A 58 -5.50 -3.78 -13.03
CA LEU A 58 -5.13 -3.81 -11.60
C LEU A 58 -4.68 -5.20 -11.13
N LEU A 59 -5.23 -6.28 -11.71
CA LEU A 59 -4.85 -7.64 -11.35
C LEU A 59 -3.43 -7.96 -11.85
N HIS A 60 -3.09 -7.48 -13.03
CA HIS A 60 -1.74 -7.60 -13.57
C HIS A 60 -0.72 -6.82 -12.73
N LEU A 61 -1.05 -5.61 -12.28
CA LEU A 61 -0.19 -4.84 -11.36
C LEU A 61 0.11 -5.60 -10.05
N ALA A 62 -0.91 -6.23 -9.47
CA ALA A 62 -0.73 -7.06 -8.28
C ALA A 62 0.17 -8.26 -8.56
N THR A 63 0.00 -8.90 -9.73
CA THR A 63 0.80 -10.05 -10.17
C THR A 63 2.26 -9.70 -10.39
N ILE A 64 2.58 -8.53 -10.98
CA ILE A 64 3.96 -8.05 -11.12
C ILE A 64 4.58 -7.89 -9.73
N THR A 65 3.88 -7.24 -8.81
CA THR A 65 4.36 -7.00 -7.45
C THR A 65 4.65 -8.30 -6.71
N GLU A 66 3.73 -9.26 -6.75
CA GLU A 66 3.90 -10.57 -6.12
C GLU A 66 5.12 -11.32 -6.69
N ARG A 67 5.31 -11.30 -8.01
CA ARG A 67 6.49 -11.93 -8.66
C ARG A 67 7.81 -11.33 -8.20
N LEU A 68 7.88 -10.01 -8.05
CA LEU A 68 9.08 -9.32 -7.54
C LEU A 68 9.39 -9.75 -6.11
N GLN A 69 8.37 -9.78 -5.26
CA GLN A 69 8.50 -10.21 -3.87
C GLN A 69 8.97 -11.66 -3.77
N ILE A 70 8.36 -12.58 -4.54
CA ILE A 70 8.79 -13.98 -4.59
C ILE A 70 10.24 -14.08 -5.05
N ARG A 71 10.64 -13.34 -6.09
CA ARG A 71 12.03 -13.33 -6.58
C ARG A 71 13.01 -12.84 -5.51
N ALA A 72 12.67 -11.78 -4.77
CA ALA A 72 13.48 -11.29 -3.67
C ALA A 72 13.58 -12.31 -2.52
N LEU A 73 12.48 -12.99 -2.17
CA LEU A 73 12.47 -14.06 -1.16
C LEU A 73 13.32 -15.27 -1.56
N VAL A 74 13.32 -15.64 -2.84
CA VAL A 74 14.20 -16.70 -3.37
C VAL A 74 15.67 -16.26 -3.31
N GLN A 75 15.99 -15.03 -3.73
CA GLN A 75 17.37 -14.52 -3.74
C GLN A 75 17.96 -14.34 -2.34
N THR A 76 17.12 -14.09 -1.33
CA THR A 76 17.54 -14.04 0.08
C THR A 76 17.57 -15.41 0.77
N GLY A 77 17.15 -16.47 0.08
CA GLY A 77 17.14 -17.83 0.63
C GLY A 77 16.01 -18.08 1.65
N VAL A 78 15.01 -17.20 1.74
CA VAL A 78 13.83 -17.41 2.61
C VAL A 78 13.00 -18.59 2.11
N ILE A 79 12.93 -18.74 0.78
CA ILE A 79 12.30 -19.88 0.10
C ILE A 79 13.24 -20.37 -1.00
N LEU A 80 13.07 -21.63 -1.42
CA LEU A 80 13.80 -22.21 -2.53
C LEU A 80 12.98 -22.10 -3.82
N PRO A 81 13.62 -22.14 -5.01
CA PRO A 81 12.89 -22.20 -6.28
C PRO A 81 11.94 -23.41 -6.38
N SER A 82 12.20 -24.47 -5.63
CA SER A 82 11.41 -25.69 -5.54
C SER A 82 10.41 -25.70 -4.38
N SER A 83 10.28 -24.60 -3.63
CA SER A 83 9.32 -24.49 -2.53
C SER A 83 7.88 -24.68 -3.02
N SER A 84 7.05 -25.32 -2.19
CA SER A 84 5.65 -25.54 -2.53
C SER A 84 4.87 -24.22 -2.58
N SER A 85 3.76 -24.17 -3.31
CA SER A 85 2.90 -22.98 -3.36
C SER A 85 2.43 -22.52 -1.97
N GLN A 86 2.26 -23.47 -1.04
CA GLN A 86 1.90 -23.16 0.33
C GLN A 86 3.04 -22.47 1.08
N ASP A 87 4.29 -22.88 0.88
CA ASP A 87 5.46 -22.25 1.50
C ASP A 87 5.69 -20.84 0.97
N VAL A 88 5.55 -20.66 -0.35
CA VAL A 88 5.61 -19.34 -1.00
C VAL A 88 4.58 -18.39 -0.38
N LYS A 89 3.34 -18.86 -0.23
CA LYS A 89 2.26 -18.07 0.39
C LYS A 89 2.57 -17.71 1.85
N GLN A 90 3.11 -18.64 2.63
CA GLN A 90 3.48 -18.38 4.02
C GLN A 90 4.63 -17.38 4.14
N ALA A 91 5.62 -17.45 3.24
CA ALA A 91 6.73 -16.52 3.19
C ALA A 91 6.30 -15.09 2.79
N LEU A 92 5.37 -14.96 1.82
CA LEU A 92 4.77 -13.67 1.48
C LEU A 92 4.00 -13.07 2.66
N ILE A 93 3.22 -13.89 3.38
CA ILE A 93 2.54 -13.43 4.60
C ILE A 93 3.58 -12.97 5.64
N ALA A 94 4.65 -13.73 5.86
CA ALA A 94 5.71 -13.35 6.80
C ALA A 94 6.41 -12.05 6.41
N LEU A 95 6.70 -11.84 5.11
CA LEU A 95 7.25 -10.59 4.59
C LEU A 95 6.34 -9.40 4.91
N HIS A 96 5.05 -9.54 4.65
CA HIS A 96 4.09 -8.46 4.87
C HIS A 96 3.86 -8.18 6.37
N ASN A 97 3.76 -9.23 7.20
CA ASN A 97 3.70 -9.08 8.65
C ASN A 97 4.95 -8.39 9.20
N ALA A 98 6.14 -8.77 8.74
CA ALA A 98 7.39 -8.18 9.19
C ALA A 98 7.47 -6.69 8.81
N ARG A 99 7.04 -6.31 7.59
CA ARG A 99 6.89 -4.89 7.21
C ARG A 99 5.99 -4.12 8.16
N PHE A 100 4.88 -4.73 8.58
CA PHE A 100 3.97 -4.12 9.54
C PHE A 100 4.60 -4.02 10.94
N GLN A 101 5.22 -5.09 11.43
CA GLN A 101 5.89 -5.15 12.73
C GLN A 101 6.99 -4.08 12.86
N TYR A 102 7.77 -3.85 11.79
CA TYR A 102 8.85 -2.86 11.77
C TYR A 102 8.45 -1.53 11.11
N ALA A 103 7.15 -1.21 11.02
CA ALA A 103 6.68 0.01 10.35
C ALA A 103 7.10 1.33 11.01
N GLN A 104 7.59 1.31 12.25
CA GLN A 104 8.16 2.47 12.93
C GLN A 104 9.69 2.47 12.94
N ASP A 105 10.32 1.45 12.34
CA ASP A 105 11.78 1.33 12.29
C ASP A 105 12.36 2.26 11.21
N PRO A 106 13.24 3.22 11.57
CA PRO A 106 13.77 4.18 10.60
C PRO A 106 14.52 3.53 9.45
N THR A 107 15.24 2.43 9.71
CA THR A 107 16.04 1.74 8.70
C THR A 107 15.13 1.04 7.68
N VAL A 108 14.11 0.32 8.15
CA VAL A 108 13.14 -0.36 7.28
C VAL A 108 12.34 0.66 6.47
N ASN A 109 11.87 1.73 7.11
CA ASN A 109 11.13 2.81 6.47
C ASN A 109 11.95 3.54 5.40
N ALA A 110 13.26 3.70 5.58
CA ALA A 110 14.12 4.34 4.59
C ALA A 110 14.24 3.55 3.28
N ILE A 111 14.00 2.23 3.31
CA ILE A 111 14.16 1.34 2.14
C ILE A 111 12.90 1.37 1.29
N THR A 112 11.73 1.10 1.86
CA THR A 112 10.53 0.92 1.03
C THR A 112 9.94 2.25 0.57
N VAL A 113 9.75 2.41 -0.74
CA VAL A 113 8.98 3.54 -1.30
C VAL A 113 7.57 3.58 -0.69
N TYR A 114 7.00 2.40 -0.44
CA TYR A 114 5.65 2.26 0.09
C TYR A 114 5.47 2.84 1.48
N GLN A 115 6.35 2.59 2.44
CA GLN A 115 6.20 3.20 3.77
C GLN A 115 6.49 4.70 3.74
N ARG A 116 7.43 5.16 2.90
CA ARG A 116 7.72 6.59 2.73
C ARG A 116 6.54 7.38 2.16
N GLN A 117 5.78 6.77 1.25
CA GLN A 117 4.68 7.42 0.54
C GLN A 117 3.29 7.01 1.03
N ASN A 118 3.17 6.02 1.92
CA ASN A 118 1.89 5.64 2.52
C ASN A 118 1.44 6.70 3.52
N ARG A 119 0.79 7.73 2.99
CA ARG A 119 0.12 8.80 3.74
C ARG A 119 -1.33 8.44 4.09
N SER A 120 -1.82 7.27 3.68
CA SER A 120 -3.15 6.79 4.03
C SER A 120 -3.20 6.43 5.51
N ARG A 121 -3.64 7.37 6.33
CA ARG A 121 -3.98 7.14 7.74
C ARG A 121 -5.48 7.08 7.87
N GLN A 122 -5.96 6.20 8.74
CA GLN A 122 -7.36 6.26 9.17
C GLN A 122 -7.60 7.64 9.77
N GLY A 123 -8.58 8.37 9.25
CA GLY A 123 -9.02 9.63 9.84
C GLY A 123 -9.60 9.40 11.24
N THR A 124 -9.62 10.43 12.06
CA THR A 124 -10.13 10.35 13.44
C THR A 124 -11.65 10.43 13.54
N LEU A 125 -12.34 10.70 12.43
CA LEU A 125 -13.78 10.92 12.40
C LEU A 125 -14.56 9.64 12.69
N ARG A 126 -15.52 9.75 13.60
CA ARG A 126 -16.47 8.72 14.01
C ARG A 126 -17.88 9.12 13.62
N LEU A 127 -18.78 8.15 13.60
CA LEU A 127 -20.20 8.42 13.40
C LEU A 127 -20.72 9.29 14.56
N GLY A 128 -21.28 10.45 14.22
CA GLY A 128 -21.76 11.44 15.18
C GLY A 128 -20.79 12.60 15.44
N ASP A 129 -19.55 12.53 14.94
CA ASP A 129 -18.65 13.69 14.98
C ASP A 129 -19.17 14.78 14.01
N ALA A 130 -19.00 16.04 14.41
CA ALA A 130 -19.24 17.15 13.50
C ALA A 130 -18.25 17.08 12.33
N ALA A 131 -18.72 17.40 11.12
CA ALA A 131 -17.84 17.51 9.96
C ALA A 131 -16.79 18.61 10.22
N PRO A 132 -15.49 18.35 10.01
CA PRO A 132 -14.47 19.36 10.22
C PRO A 132 -14.61 20.45 9.14
N ASP A 133 -14.56 21.72 9.54
CA ASP A 133 -14.54 22.80 8.56
C ASP A 133 -13.18 22.82 7.86
N VAL A 134 -13.14 22.31 6.63
CA VAL A 134 -11.93 22.23 5.81
C VAL A 134 -11.97 23.28 4.70
N PRO A 135 -10.84 23.88 4.34
CA PRO A 135 -10.76 24.77 3.19
C PRO A 135 -10.98 23.97 1.90
N LEU A 136 -11.77 24.54 1.00
CA LEU A 136 -12.13 23.98 -0.29
C LEU A 136 -11.86 25.03 -1.38
N PHE A 137 -11.79 24.57 -2.62
CA PHE A 137 -11.80 25.44 -3.80
C PHE A 137 -12.99 25.05 -4.69
N THR A 138 -13.66 26.03 -5.27
CA THR A 138 -14.72 25.79 -6.26
C THR A 138 -14.11 25.37 -7.60
N THR A 139 -14.94 24.97 -8.57
CA THR A 139 -14.51 24.72 -9.95
C THR A 139 -13.96 25.97 -10.65
N GLU A 140 -14.18 27.15 -10.07
CA GLU A 140 -13.68 28.45 -10.53
C GLU A 140 -12.42 28.89 -9.74
N ASP A 141 -11.82 27.98 -8.97
CA ASP A 141 -10.64 28.21 -8.13
C ASP A 141 -10.86 29.25 -7.01
N GLU A 142 -12.13 29.45 -6.61
CA GLU A 142 -12.45 30.36 -5.51
C GLU A 142 -12.33 29.65 -4.16
N PRO A 143 -11.66 30.26 -3.16
CA PRO A 143 -11.55 29.69 -1.82
C PRO A 143 -12.92 29.69 -1.13
N THR A 144 -13.28 28.56 -0.53
CA THR A 144 -14.51 28.35 0.23
C THR A 144 -14.25 27.39 1.40
N SER A 145 -15.27 27.07 2.20
CA SER A 145 -15.13 26.11 3.31
C SER A 145 -16.27 25.09 3.32
N LEU A 146 -16.03 23.94 3.94
CA LEU A 146 -17.04 22.89 4.04
C LEU A 146 -18.27 23.35 4.83
N ALA A 147 -18.06 24.14 5.88
CA ALA A 147 -19.14 24.69 6.70
C ALA A 147 -20.14 25.54 5.91
N LYS A 148 -19.71 26.18 4.80
CA LYS A 148 -20.62 26.93 3.91
C LYS A 148 -21.71 26.04 3.29
N TYR A 149 -21.43 24.75 3.12
CA TYR A 149 -22.35 23.78 2.52
C TYR A 149 -23.08 22.93 3.57
N ASP A 150 -22.67 23.01 4.83
CA ASP A 150 -23.32 22.35 5.96
C ASP A 150 -24.57 23.15 6.38
N SER A 151 -25.65 22.97 5.62
CA SER A 151 -26.96 23.57 5.94
C SER A 151 -27.86 22.55 6.62
N TRP A 152 -28.47 22.93 7.76
CA TRP A 152 -29.21 22.05 8.67
C TRP A 152 -30.37 21.24 8.05
N ASN A 153 -30.78 21.55 6.82
CA ASN A 153 -31.95 20.96 6.17
C ASN A 153 -31.62 20.06 4.97
N LYS A 154 -30.36 19.82 4.64
CA LYS A 154 -30.00 18.93 3.52
C LYS A 154 -28.82 18.04 3.86
N PRO A 155 -28.91 16.71 3.61
CA PRO A 155 -27.74 15.85 3.73
C PRO A 155 -26.67 16.30 2.73
N LEU A 156 -25.50 16.65 3.24
CA LEU A 156 -24.33 16.97 2.42
C LEU A 156 -23.59 15.67 2.09
N VAL A 157 -23.39 15.41 0.80
CA VAL A 157 -22.58 14.29 0.31
C VAL A 157 -21.30 14.86 -0.28
N LEU A 158 -20.16 14.61 0.38
CA LEU A 158 -18.84 14.97 -0.14
C LEU A 158 -18.30 13.80 -0.96
N ILE A 159 -18.09 14.01 -2.26
CA ILE A 159 -17.40 13.07 -3.13
C ILE A 159 -16.00 13.64 -3.36
N VAL A 160 -14.99 12.96 -2.80
CA VAL A 160 -13.59 13.34 -2.97
C VAL A 160 -12.96 12.39 -3.97
N GLY A 161 -12.33 12.93 -5.01
CA GLY A 161 -11.52 12.20 -5.97
C GLY A 161 -10.26 13.00 -6.29
N SER A 162 -9.16 12.31 -6.61
CA SER A 162 -8.00 12.98 -7.20
C SER A 162 -8.20 13.07 -8.70
N ALA A 163 -8.14 14.28 -9.27
CA ALA A 163 -7.92 14.45 -10.69
C ALA A 163 -6.43 14.18 -10.96
N SER A 164 -6.15 13.26 -11.89
CA SER A 164 -4.83 12.98 -12.45
C SER A 164 -4.50 13.94 -13.58
#